data_AF-A0A0U2RPH8-F1
#
_entry.id   AF-A0A0U2RPH8-F1
#
_cell.length_a   1.000
_cell.length_b   1.000
_cell.length_c   1.000
_cell.angle_alpha   90.00
_cell.angle_beta   90.00
_cell.angle_gamma   90.00
#
_symmetry.space_group_name_H-M   'P 1'
#
loop_
_entity.id
_entity.type
_entity.pdbx_description
1 polymer ?
#
loop_
_entity_poly.entity_id
_entity_poly.type
_entity_poly.pdbx_seq_one_letter_code
_entity_poly.pdbx_strand_id
1 'polypeptide(L)'
;MEILISAVATDLISRFISSVTQNYRNHIHKEDDRRRLERILLRMHSVVEEAGGRHITNQGMILQLKGLVEGFYLGYYMLDKIKFQPPEYEVSHEIQSFALSACNSAKRFRFADAISKRTPVAFGSRSRTNLKDVVDGLETKIADMREFVILLGSHPRLPRQPYSTYLYIDNCMFGRRIEKEQVINFLLCNDPHDPYVSILPIIGPQRIGKKTLVQHACLDERNMPATGIKVVVIGRTEDIAKFGTSQPIRVKRLSEEEYWYYFKALAFGSMDPDEHPKLASLAMQLSTEMNGSFLGATMFGELLRANPNTQFWKRILLFLRELARKHLTSSGLHPEDLFERNIPVDLSRIAVVDGQVQDFMVYDVRVAGPAEGELPKLTSRDILLGGDIPVEDKFDVLVWRSRIPPYCNYIVTYEKQKPRRMVGKRNTIYL
;
A
#
# COMPACT_ATOMS: atom_id res chain seq x y z
N MET A 1 35.13 13.94 -52.14
CA MET A 1 33.84 13.79 -51.41
C MET A 1 33.79 12.48 -50.61
N GLU A 2 34.41 11.39 -51.08
CA GLU A 2 34.40 10.07 -50.43
C GLU A 2 35.11 10.00 -49.06
N ILE A 3 36.22 10.73 -48.88
CA ILE A 3 37.00 10.73 -47.62
C ILE A 3 36.20 11.32 -46.45
N LEU A 4 35.37 12.34 -46.73
CA LEU A 4 34.56 13.01 -45.70
C LEU A 4 33.38 12.12 -45.25
N ILE A 5 32.80 11.35 -46.19
CA ILE A 5 31.73 10.39 -45.91
C ILE A 5 32.27 9.23 -45.05
N SER A 6 33.49 8.78 -45.30
CA SER A 6 34.17 7.73 -44.51
C SER A 6 34.46 8.14 -43.06
N ALA A 7 34.89 9.40 -42.84
CA ALA A 7 35.15 9.92 -41.49
C ALA A 7 33.87 10.06 -40.65
N VAL A 8 32.77 10.52 -41.28
CA VAL A 8 31.46 10.60 -40.61
C VAL A 8 30.90 9.21 -40.32
N ALA A 9 31.05 8.27 -41.24
CA ALA A 9 30.61 6.89 -41.05
C ALA A 9 31.37 6.20 -39.90
N THR A 10 32.69 6.42 -39.79
CA THR A 10 33.50 5.82 -38.72
C THR A 10 33.20 6.40 -37.33
N ASP A 11 32.91 7.70 -37.21
CA ASP A 11 32.44 8.31 -35.95
C ASP A 11 31.06 7.75 -35.53
N LEU A 12 30.12 7.61 -36.48
CA LEU A 12 28.81 7.02 -36.23
C LEU A 12 28.91 5.56 -35.78
N ILE A 13 29.78 4.77 -36.42
CA ILE A 13 30.05 3.37 -36.04
C ILE A 13 30.69 3.30 -34.65
N SER A 14 31.65 4.18 -34.33
CA SER A 14 32.29 4.23 -33.02
C SER A 14 31.31 4.58 -31.90
N ARG A 15 30.42 5.56 -32.12
CA ARG A 15 29.34 5.91 -31.18
C ARG A 15 28.34 4.77 -31.00
N PHE A 16 28.00 4.07 -32.08
CA PHE A 16 27.13 2.90 -32.02
C PHE A 16 27.76 1.75 -31.22
N ILE A 17 29.01 1.40 -31.50
CA ILE A 17 29.75 0.37 -30.76
C ILE A 17 29.89 0.76 -29.28
N SER A 18 30.20 2.02 -28.98
CA SER A 18 30.29 2.52 -27.60
C SER A 18 28.96 2.42 -26.87
N SER A 19 27.85 2.77 -27.54
CA SER A 19 26.51 2.62 -26.98
C SER A 19 26.14 1.15 -26.73
N VAL A 20 26.44 0.25 -27.66
CA VAL A 20 26.16 -1.18 -27.53
C VAL A 20 27.00 -1.80 -26.41
N THR A 21 28.29 -1.45 -26.35
CA THR A 21 29.22 -1.94 -25.32
C THR A 21 28.80 -1.45 -23.94
N GLN A 22 28.41 -0.18 -23.81
CA GLN A 22 27.91 0.38 -22.56
C GLN A 22 26.59 -0.29 -22.14
N ASN A 23 25.67 -0.54 -23.07
CA ASN A 23 24.42 -1.24 -22.80
C ASN A 23 24.65 -2.69 -22.34
N TYR A 24 25.55 -3.41 -23.00
CA TYR A 24 25.91 -4.78 -22.63
C TYR A 24 26.59 -4.83 -21.25
N ARG A 25 27.52 -3.91 -20.98
CA ARG A 25 28.20 -3.80 -19.68
C ARG A 25 27.23 -3.47 -18.55
N ASN A 26 26.29 -2.55 -18.79
CA ASN A 26 25.23 -2.22 -17.84
C ASN A 26 24.33 -3.42 -17.56
N HIS A 27 24.03 -4.24 -18.58
CA HIS A 27 23.21 -5.45 -18.42
C HIS A 27 23.92 -6.52 -17.59
N ILE A 28 25.23 -6.72 -17.80
CA ILE A 28 26.03 -7.65 -16.99
C ILE A 28 26.09 -7.20 -15.53
N HIS A 29 26.38 -5.93 -15.27
CA HIS A 29 26.43 -5.41 -13.90
C HIS A 29 25.06 -5.52 -13.20
N LYS A 30 23.97 -5.23 -13.90
CA LYS A 30 22.60 -5.36 -13.35
C LYS A 30 22.26 -6.81 -13.01
N GLU A 31 22.72 -7.77 -13.81
CA GLU A 31 22.52 -9.20 -13.55
C GLU A 31 23.35 -9.69 -12.36
N ASP A 32 24.58 -9.24 -12.22
CA ASP A 32 25.43 -9.54 -11.05
C ASP A 32 24.82 -8.96 -9.76
N ASP A 33 24.42 -7.69 -9.80
CA ASP A 33 23.75 -7.04 -8.67
C ASP A 33 22.42 -7.72 -8.31
N ARG A 34 21.66 -8.22 -9.30
CA ARG A 34 20.46 -9.02 -9.06
C ARG A 34 20.77 -10.31 -8.29
N ARG A 35 21.79 -11.06 -8.71
CA ARG A 35 22.20 -12.31 -8.02
C ARG A 35 22.76 -12.04 -6.62
N ARG A 36 23.47 -10.92 -6.44
CA ARG A 36 23.90 -10.45 -5.11
C ARG A 36 22.68 -10.17 -4.24
N LEU A 37 21.70 -9.42 -4.77
CA LEU A 37 20.45 -9.10 -4.07
C LEU A 37 19.70 -10.36 -3.63
N GLU A 38 19.52 -11.34 -4.51
CA GLU A 38 18.86 -12.61 -4.18
C GLU A 38 19.54 -13.34 -3.01
N ARG A 39 20.89 -13.41 -3.02
CA ARG A 39 21.65 -14.02 -1.92
C ARG A 39 21.49 -13.28 -0.60
N ILE A 40 21.50 -11.94 -0.64
CA ILE A 40 21.30 -11.09 0.55
C ILE A 40 19.89 -11.30 1.11
N LEU A 41 18.89 -11.28 0.25
CA LEU A 41 17.49 -11.45 0.62
C LEU A 41 17.22 -12.80 1.27
N LEU A 42 17.83 -13.89 0.77
CA LEU A 42 17.75 -15.20 1.42
C LEU A 42 18.29 -15.16 2.86
N ARG A 43 19.43 -14.50 3.09
CA ARG A 43 20.00 -14.34 4.44
C ARG A 43 19.11 -13.48 5.33
N MET A 44 18.63 -12.35 4.82
CA MET A 44 17.73 -11.46 5.56
C MET A 44 16.42 -12.18 5.91
N HIS A 45 15.85 -12.96 4.98
CA HIS A 45 14.64 -13.73 5.22
C HIS A 45 14.80 -14.68 6.41
N SER A 46 15.87 -15.49 6.44
CA SER A 46 16.13 -16.41 7.55
C SER A 46 16.25 -15.69 8.90
N VAL A 47 16.92 -14.54 8.94
CA VAL A 47 17.06 -13.75 10.18
C VAL A 47 15.74 -13.14 10.61
N VAL A 48 14.97 -12.57 9.67
CA VAL A 48 13.65 -11.98 9.95
C VAL A 48 12.65 -13.04 10.40
N GLU A 49 12.65 -14.22 9.78
CA GLU A 49 11.79 -15.34 10.13
C GLU A 49 12.14 -15.92 11.51
N GLU A 50 13.42 -16.17 11.79
CA GLU A 50 13.86 -16.64 13.11
C GLU A 50 13.54 -15.60 14.18
N ALA A 51 13.79 -14.31 13.90
CA ALA A 51 13.40 -13.23 14.79
C ALA A 51 11.88 -13.20 14.97
N GLY A 52 11.11 -13.48 13.92
CA GLY A 52 9.68 -13.79 13.88
C GLY A 52 9.18 -14.68 14.99
N GLY A 53 9.91 -15.77 15.25
CA GLY A 53 9.55 -16.79 16.22
C GLY A 53 10.07 -16.55 17.63
N ARG A 54 10.62 -15.37 17.95
CA ARG A 54 11.29 -15.09 19.23
C ARG A 54 10.61 -13.95 20.00
N HIS A 55 10.62 -14.06 21.32
CA HIS A 55 10.21 -13.02 22.26
C HIS A 55 11.34 -12.02 22.49
N ILE A 56 11.47 -11.01 21.63
CA ILE A 56 12.53 -10.00 21.74
C ILE A 56 12.03 -8.87 22.65
N THR A 57 12.64 -8.74 23.83
CA THR A 57 12.32 -7.67 24.79
C THR A 57 13.32 -6.51 24.74
N ASN A 58 14.53 -6.75 24.23
CA ASN A 58 15.57 -5.73 24.13
C ASN A 58 15.21 -4.67 23.07
N GLN A 59 15.08 -3.41 23.50
CA GLN A 59 14.67 -2.32 22.62
C GLN A 59 15.66 -2.03 21.48
N GLY A 60 16.96 -2.17 21.74
CA GLY A 60 18.00 -2.03 20.70
C GLY A 60 17.85 -3.08 19.61
N MET A 61 17.58 -4.33 20.00
CA MET A 61 17.32 -5.42 19.06
C MET A 61 16.02 -5.22 18.27
N ILE A 62 14.96 -4.69 18.89
CA ILE A 62 13.71 -4.35 18.19
C ILE A 62 13.97 -3.30 17.10
N LEU A 63 14.78 -2.28 17.38
CA LEU A 63 15.16 -1.25 16.41
C LEU A 63 16.05 -1.81 15.28
N GLN A 64 16.99 -2.70 15.59
CA GLN A 64 17.79 -3.40 14.59
C GLN A 64 16.92 -4.26 13.68
N LEU A 65 15.99 -5.02 14.25
CA LEU A 65 15.03 -5.83 13.50
C LEU A 65 14.14 -4.96 12.61
N LYS A 66 13.70 -3.79 13.10
CA LYS A 66 12.97 -2.82 12.28
C LYS A 66 13.74 -2.42 11.03
N GLY A 67 14.99 -1.97 11.20
CA GLY A 67 15.82 -1.57 10.06
C GLY A 67 16.12 -2.71 9.09
N LEU A 68 16.20 -3.95 9.59
CA LEU A 68 16.37 -5.17 8.80
C LEU A 68 15.10 -5.50 8.00
N VAL A 69 13.92 -5.44 8.62
CA VAL A 69 12.61 -5.68 7.97
C VAL A 69 12.33 -4.63 6.89
N GLU A 70 12.59 -3.36 7.16
CA GLU A 70 12.46 -2.29 6.15
C GLU A 70 13.39 -2.55 4.95
N GLY A 71 14.64 -2.98 5.21
CA GLY A 71 15.58 -3.36 4.16
C GLY A 71 15.15 -4.60 3.36
N PHE A 72 14.60 -5.59 4.06
CA PHE A 72 14.04 -6.80 3.46
C PHE A 72 12.93 -6.48 2.45
N TYR A 73 11.94 -5.66 2.83
CA TYR A 73 10.87 -5.26 1.92
C TYR A 73 11.39 -4.44 0.74
N LEU A 74 12.33 -3.52 0.97
CA LEU A 74 12.96 -2.75 -0.09
C LEU A 74 13.68 -3.65 -1.11
N GLY A 75 14.43 -4.65 -0.65
CA GLY A 75 15.12 -5.55 -1.56
C GLY A 75 14.16 -6.40 -2.39
N TYR A 76 13.11 -6.97 -1.79
CA TYR A 76 12.10 -7.72 -2.53
C TYR A 76 11.33 -6.84 -3.51
N TYR A 77 10.97 -5.62 -3.12
CA TYR A 77 10.34 -4.66 -4.01
C TYR A 77 11.23 -4.36 -5.23
N MET A 78 12.54 -4.14 -5.01
CA MET A 78 13.47 -3.89 -6.11
C MET A 78 13.65 -5.11 -7.03
N LEU A 79 13.69 -6.32 -6.46
CA LEU A 79 13.76 -7.56 -7.23
C LEU A 79 12.51 -7.73 -8.11
N ASP A 80 11.32 -7.56 -7.51
CA ASP A 80 10.04 -7.64 -8.21
C ASP A 80 9.90 -6.57 -9.29
N LYS A 81 10.40 -5.34 -9.03
CA LYS A 81 10.40 -4.26 -10.03
C LYS A 81 11.24 -4.59 -11.26
N ILE A 82 12.32 -5.36 -11.09
CA ILE A 82 13.14 -5.86 -12.22
C ILE A 82 12.43 -7.00 -12.94
N LYS A 83 11.81 -7.92 -12.19
CA LYS A 83 11.10 -9.08 -12.75
C LYS A 83 9.84 -8.69 -13.52
N PHE A 84 9.05 -7.76 -12.98
CA PHE A 84 7.71 -7.42 -13.47
C PHE A 84 7.65 -6.06 -14.19
N GLN A 85 8.76 -5.65 -14.80
CA GLN A 85 8.82 -4.41 -15.55
C GLN A 85 7.74 -4.41 -16.65
N PRO A 86 6.90 -3.37 -16.75
CA PRO A 86 5.83 -3.34 -17.74
C PRO A 86 6.42 -3.35 -19.16
N PRO A 87 5.81 -4.06 -20.13
CA PRO A 87 6.26 -4.03 -21.51
C PRO A 87 6.13 -2.59 -22.07
N GLU A 88 7.16 -2.10 -22.74
CA GLU A 88 7.28 -0.71 -23.21
C GLU A 88 6.21 -0.30 -24.26
N TYR A 89 5.39 -1.23 -24.74
CA TYR A 89 4.51 -1.03 -25.90
C TYR A 89 3.01 -0.85 -25.63
N GLU A 90 2.51 -0.93 -24.40
CA GLU A 90 1.04 -0.89 -24.15
C GLU A 90 0.49 0.39 -23.48
N VAL A 91 1.33 1.35 -23.09
CA VAL A 91 0.88 2.49 -22.28
C VAL A 91 0.33 3.67 -23.11
N SER A 92 0.53 3.69 -24.44
CA SER A 92 0.24 4.89 -25.24
C SER A 92 -0.97 4.80 -26.18
N HIS A 93 -1.45 3.62 -26.57
CA HIS A 93 -2.44 3.51 -27.67
C HIS A 93 -3.88 3.17 -27.29
N GLU A 94 -4.17 2.73 -26.06
CA GLU A 94 -5.54 2.30 -25.69
C GLU A 94 -6.33 3.29 -24.82
N ILE A 95 -5.70 4.36 -24.33
CA ILE A 95 -6.43 5.44 -23.63
C ILE A 95 -7.45 6.13 -24.57
N GLN A 96 -7.31 5.95 -25.89
CA GLN A 96 -8.22 6.52 -26.89
C GLN A 96 -9.48 5.69 -27.17
N SER A 97 -9.54 4.39 -26.84
CA SER A 97 -10.68 3.55 -27.28
C SER A 97 -11.93 3.64 -26.40
N PHE A 98 -11.79 4.15 -25.16
CA PHE A 98 -12.94 4.36 -24.25
C PHE A 98 -13.25 5.84 -24.00
N ALA A 99 -12.55 6.76 -24.66
CA ALA A 99 -12.89 8.18 -24.65
C ALA A 99 -14.14 8.41 -25.53
N LEU A 100 -15.33 8.18 -24.98
CA LEU A 100 -16.57 8.74 -25.52
C LEU A 100 -16.49 10.26 -25.42
N SER A 101 -16.07 10.88 -26.54
CA SER A 101 -16.57 12.14 -27.10
C SER A 101 -17.17 13.14 -26.09
N ALA A 102 -16.34 14.07 -25.60
CA ALA A 102 -16.50 15.53 -25.78
C ALA A 102 -15.73 16.32 -24.71
N CYS A 103 -14.54 16.81 -25.07
CA CYS A 103 -14.14 18.22 -24.94
C CYS A 103 -12.69 18.39 -25.40
N ASN A 104 -12.52 18.80 -26.67
CA ASN A 104 -11.27 19.39 -27.15
C ASN A 104 -11.09 20.78 -26.53
N SER A 105 -9.94 21.08 -25.92
CA SER A 105 -8.87 21.80 -26.62
C SER A 105 -7.75 22.21 -25.66
N ALA A 106 -6.52 22.02 -26.14
CA ALA A 106 -5.33 22.82 -25.90
C ALA A 106 -5.29 23.72 -24.64
N LYS A 107 -4.55 23.27 -23.62
CA LYS A 107 -3.41 24.06 -23.10
C LYS A 107 -2.28 23.10 -22.71
N ARG A 108 -1.17 23.18 -23.47
CA ARG A 108 0.17 22.81 -23.00
C ARG A 108 0.37 23.42 -21.61
N PHE A 109 0.48 22.60 -20.57
CA PHE A 109 1.03 23.06 -19.30
C PHE A 109 2.20 22.19 -18.92
N ARG A 110 3.40 22.81 -18.98
CA ARG A 110 4.64 22.28 -18.43
C ARG A 110 4.52 22.39 -16.92
N PHE A 111 4.64 21.29 -16.19
CA PHE A 111 4.84 21.36 -14.75
C PHE A 111 6.32 21.63 -14.49
N ALA A 112 6.61 22.86 -14.04
CA ALA A 112 7.80 23.17 -13.30
C ALA A 112 7.58 22.72 -11.85
N ASP A 113 8.50 21.90 -11.37
CA ASP A 113 8.56 21.37 -10.02
C ASP A 113 8.98 22.51 -9.08
N ALA A 114 8.08 22.99 -8.22
CA ALA A 114 8.39 24.04 -7.26
C ALA A 114 7.53 23.98 -5.99
N ILE A 115 8.22 23.60 -4.90
CA ILE A 115 8.08 24.07 -3.51
C ILE A 115 7.07 23.34 -2.62
N SER A 116 7.63 22.49 -1.74
CA SER A 116 7.59 22.79 -0.30
C SER A 116 8.90 22.33 0.36
N LYS A 117 9.79 23.30 0.64
CA LYS A 117 10.92 23.13 1.56
C LYS A 117 10.51 23.78 2.89
N ARG A 118 10.45 22.99 3.96
CA ARG A 118 11.01 23.26 5.32
C ARG A 118 10.44 22.28 6.36
N THR A 119 11.06 21.10 6.47
CA THR A 119 11.29 20.34 7.73
C THR A 119 12.26 19.19 7.43
N PRO A 120 13.09 18.75 8.40
CA PRO A 120 14.36 18.09 8.12
C PRO A 120 14.20 16.61 7.71
N VAL A 121 14.97 16.23 6.70
CA VAL A 121 15.42 14.88 6.32
C VAL A 121 14.47 13.72 6.69
N ALA A 122 13.54 13.42 5.79
CA ALA A 122 13.07 12.05 5.55
C ALA A 122 12.50 11.98 4.13
N PHE A 123 13.18 11.19 3.30
CA PHE A 123 12.89 10.80 1.93
C PHE A 123 11.47 11.08 1.41
N GLY A 124 11.37 12.15 0.63
CA GLY A 124 10.24 12.49 -0.22
C GLY A 124 10.76 13.10 -1.51
N SER A 125 11.64 12.36 -2.20
CA SER A 125 12.06 12.67 -3.56
C SER A 125 12.01 11.36 -4.33
N ARG A 126 11.43 11.42 -5.52
CA ARG A 126 11.41 10.35 -6.53
C ARG A 126 12.84 10.11 -7.05
N SER A 127 13.76 9.78 -6.15
CA SER A 127 15.09 9.32 -6.47
C SER A 127 14.91 7.94 -7.09
N ARG A 128 15.40 7.76 -8.32
CA ARG A 128 15.58 6.42 -8.88
C ARG A 128 16.63 5.75 -7.99
N THR A 129 16.19 5.07 -6.93
CA THR A 129 17.05 4.20 -6.12
C THR A 129 17.69 3.21 -7.09
N ASN A 130 19.00 3.33 -7.28
CA ASN A 130 19.72 2.45 -8.17
C ASN A 130 19.81 1.06 -7.50
N LEU A 131 19.72 -0.01 -8.27
CA LEU A 131 19.84 -1.37 -7.77
C LEU A 131 21.13 -1.53 -6.97
N LYS A 132 22.23 -0.97 -7.47
CA LYS A 132 23.54 -0.99 -6.81
C LYS A 132 23.51 -0.38 -5.40
N ASP A 133 22.92 0.81 -5.25
CA ASP A 133 22.85 1.50 -3.96
C ASP A 133 22.04 0.69 -2.94
N VAL A 134 20.98 0.02 -3.41
CA VAL A 134 20.17 -0.89 -2.59
C VAL A 134 20.98 -2.11 -2.20
N VAL A 135 21.69 -2.75 -3.12
CA VAL A 135 22.54 -3.91 -2.83
C VAL A 135 23.61 -3.54 -1.79
N ASP A 136 24.37 -2.47 -2.01
CA ASP A 136 25.44 -2.05 -1.10
C ASP A 136 24.87 -1.65 0.28
N GLY A 137 23.70 -1.00 0.32
CA GLY A 137 22.99 -0.65 1.55
C GLY A 137 22.42 -1.86 2.31
N LEU A 138 22.03 -2.93 1.63
CA LEU A 138 21.56 -4.16 2.27
C LEU A 138 22.72 -5.06 2.72
N GLU A 139 23.84 -5.07 1.98
CA GLU A 139 25.06 -5.79 2.38
C GLU A 139 25.61 -5.25 3.70
N THR A 140 25.66 -3.94 3.88
CA THR A 140 26.07 -3.31 5.14
C THR A 140 25.13 -3.70 6.29
N LYS A 141 23.81 -3.60 6.09
CA LYS A 141 22.81 -3.98 7.09
C LYS A 141 22.91 -5.45 7.54
N ILE A 142 23.18 -6.39 6.64
CA ILE A 142 23.27 -7.82 6.98
C ILE A 142 24.65 -8.22 7.51
N ALA A 143 25.71 -7.48 7.17
CA ALA A 143 27.05 -7.72 7.69
C ALA A 143 27.10 -7.51 9.21
N ASP A 144 26.39 -6.51 9.72
CA ASP A 144 26.37 -6.12 11.14
C ASP A 144 25.40 -6.96 12.01
N MET A 145 24.88 -8.08 11.49
CA MET A 145 23.84 -8.87 12.19
C MET A 145 24.40 -10.02 13.03
N ARG A 146 25.72 -10.18 13.15
CA ARG A 146 26.32 -11.31 13.89
C ARG A 146 25.96 -11.26 15.37
N GLU A 147 26.19 -10.13 16.03
CA GLU A 147 25.86 -9.94 17.44
C GLU A 147 24.35 -10.08 17.66
N PHE A 148 23.54 -9.52 16.76
CA PHE A 148 22.08 -9.63 16.81
C PHE A 148 21.63 -11.10 16.79
N VAL A 149 22.15 -11.92 15.87
CA VAL A 149 21.78 -13.34 15.76
C VAL A 149 22.22 -14.14 17.00
N ILE A 150 23.40 -13.85 17.57
CA ILE A 150 23.87 -14.49 18.81
C ILE A 150 22.92 -14.17 19.96
N LEU A 151 22.59 -12.89 20.15
CA LEU A 151 21.65 -12.45 21.18
C LEU A 151 20.23 -12.98 20.93
N LEU A 152 19.82 -13.11 19.67
CA LEU A 152 18.51 -13.67 19.35
C LEU A 152 18.37 -15.11 19.85
N GLY A 153 19.47 -15.87 19.83
CA GLY A 153 19.55 -17.24 20.33
C GLY A 153 19.14 -17.41 21.80
N SER A 154 19.34 -16.39 22.64
CA SER A 154 18.99 -16.43 24.07
C SER A 154 17.52 -16.12 24.38
N HIS A 155 16.76 -15.61 23.40
CA HIS A 155 15.37 -15.24 23.60
C HIS A 155 14.43 -16.45 23.45
N PRO A 156 13.44 -16.62 24.34
CA PRO A 156 12.47 -17.71 24.26
C PRO A 156 11.69 -17.71 22.94
N ARG A 157 11.36 -18.90 22.45
CA ARG A 157 10.50 -19.02 21.27
C ARG A 157 9.06 -18.68 21.63
N LEU A 158 8.38 -18.00 20.70
CA LEU A 158 6.93 -17.84 20.73
C LEU A 158 6.31 -19.23 20.51
N PRO A 159 5.35 -19.66 21.34
CA PRO A 159 4.60 -20.88 21.07
C PRO A 159 3.93 -20.72 19.70
N ARG A 160 4.39 -21.51 18.73
CA ARG A 160 3.82 -21.49 17.38
C ARG A 160 2.45 -22.14 17.46
N GLN A 161 1.37 -21.36 17.34
CA GLN A 161 0.11 -21.94 16.89
C GLN A 161 0.34 -22.42 15.44
N PRO A 162 0.12 -23.71 15.14
CA PRO A 162 0.75 -24.34 13.99
C PRO A 162 0.37 -23.78 12.61
N TYR A 163 -0.66 -22.92 12.47
CA TYR A 163 -1.12 -22.47 11.14
C TYR A 163 -1.63 -21.00 11.04
N SER A 164 -1.38 -20.12 12.01
CA SER A 164 -2.15 -18.85 12.07
C SER A 164 -1.51 -17.58 11.47
N THR A 165 -0.18 -17.43 11.41
CA THR A 165 0.40 -16.08 11.18
C THR A 165 0.72 -15.74 9.72
N TYR A 166 0.86 -16.74 8.84
CA TYR A 166 1.33 -16.53 7.46
C TYR A 166 0.49 -17.22 6.38
N LEU A 167 -0.41 -18.15 6.72
CA LEU A 167 -1.15 -18.93 5.72
C LEU A 167 -2.30 -18.15 5.08
N TYR A 168 -2.76 -17.07 5.71
CA TYR A 168 -3.67 -16.10 5.13
C TYR A 168 -3.29 -14.71 5.65
N ILE A 169 -2.65 -13.88 4.83
CA ILE A 169 -2.39 -12.47 5.18
C ILE A 169 -3.70 -11.72 5.51
N ASP A 170 -4.83 -12.21 5.00
CA ASP A 170 -6.19 -11.77 5.37
C ASP A 170 -6.49 -11.89 6.88
N ASN A 171 -5.78 -12.73 7.63
CA ASN A 171 -6.05 -13.07 9.04
C ASN A 171 -4.98 -12.57 10.02
N CYS A 172 -3.99 -11.80 9.56
CA CYS A 172 -2.96 -11.24 10.43
C CYS A 172 -2.73 -9.76 10.16
N MET A 173 -2.31 -9.04 11.20
CA MET A 173 -2.00 -7.62 11.07
C MET A 173 -0.60 -7.43 10.46
N PHE A 174 -0.56 -7.10 9.19
CA PHE A 174 0.67 -6.91 8.44
C PHE A 174 1.43 -5.64 8.88
N GLY A 175 2.76 -5.72 8.97
CA GLY A 175 3.64 -4.55 9.14
C GLY A 175 3.55 -3.82 10.48
N ARG A 176 2.86 -4.38 11.49
CA ARG A 176 2.66 -3.73 12.81
C ARG A 176 3.31 -4.44 13.99
N ARG A 177 4.29 -5.29 13.71
CA ARG A 177 4.87 -6.17 14.71
C ARG A 177 5.59 -5.40 15.82
N ILE A 178 6.37 -4.38 15.43
CA ILE A 178 7.16 -3.58 16.37
C ILE A 178 6.24 -2.78 17.28
N GLU A 179 5.24 -2.13 16.71
CA GLU A 179 4.23 -1.40 17.47
C GLU A 179 3.42 -2.33 18.37
N LYS A 180 3.11 -3.56 17.92
CA LYS A 180 2.41 -4.55 18.74
C LYS A 180 3.24 -4.91 19.97
N GLU A 181 4.54 -5.16 19.79
CA GLU A 181 5.44 -5.50 20.90
C GLU A 181 5.59 -4.32 21.87
N GLN A 182 5.62 -3.08 21.39
CA GLN A 182 5.62 -1.89 22.23
C GLN A 182 4.35 -1.78 23.08
N VAL A 183 3.17 -2.07 22.52
CA VAL A 183 1.91 -2.09 23.27
C VAL A 183 1.93 -3.22 24.31
N ILE A 184 2.40 -4.41 23.97
CA ILE A 184 2.50 -5.53 24.91
C ILE A 184 3.45 -5.20 26.06
N ASN A 185 4.64 -4.66 25.77
CA ASN A 185 5.58 -4.24 26.79
C ASN A 185 4.98 -3.20 27.74
N PHE A 186 4.18 -2.26 27.23
CA PHE A 186 3.45 -1.31 28.07
C PHE A 186 2.39 -2.00 28.95
N LEU A 187 1.65 -2.96 28.41
CA LEU A 187 0.62 -3.71 29.14
C LEU A 187 1.23 -4.61 30.24
N LEU A 188 2.41 -5.19 29.99
CA LEU A 188 3.12 -6.06 30.93
C LEU A 188 3.97 -5.31 31.96
N CYS A 189 4.25 -4.02 31.73
CA CYS A 189 5.12 -3.24 32.61
C CYS A 189 4.46 -3.06 33.99
N ASN A 190 5.04 -3.68 35.01
CA ASN A 190 4.67 -3.52 36.43
C ASN A 190 5.83 -2.82 37.17
N ASP A 191 6.15 -1.58 36.78
CA ASP A 191 7.14 -0.79 37.50
C ASP A 191 6.56 -0.37 38.87
N PRO A 192 7.23 -0.63 40.01
CA PRO A 192 6.77 -0.18 41.33
C PRO A 192 6.69 1.36 41.45
N HIS A 193 7.32 2.11 40.55
CA HIS A 193 7.17 3.57 40.43
C HIS A 193 6.12 4.00 39.39
N ASP A 194 5.47 3.07 38.71
CA ASP A 194 4.41 3.39 37.74
C ASP A 194 3.21 3.98 38.50
N PRO A 195 2.65 5.12 38.06
CA PRO A 195 1.36 5.56 38.57
C PRO A 195 0.32 4.43 38.50
N TYR A 196 -0.60 4.40 39.47
CA TYR A 196 -1.72 3.45 39.50
C TYR A 196 -2.52 3.43 38.18
N VAL A 197 -2.48 4.53 37.42
CA VAL A 197 -3.00 4.64 36.06
C VAL A 197 -1.87 5.00 35.10
N SER A 198 -1.57 4.11 34.14
CA SER A 198 -0.63 4.38 33.05
C SER A 198 -1.41 4.60 31.74
N ILE A 199 -1.01 5.60 30.95
CA ILE A 199 -1.69 5.99 29.71
C ILE A 199 -0.72 5.94 28.53
N LEU A 200 -1.02 5.12 27.52
CA LEU A 200 -0.28 4.99 26.27
C LEU A 200 -1.03 5.64 25.10
N PRO A 201 -0.54 6.75 24.53
CA PRO A 201 -1.10 7.33 23.32
C PRO A 201 -0.63 6.59 22.06
N ILE A 202 -1.56 6.26 21.16
CA ILE A 202 -1.27 5.72 19.82
C ILE A 202 -1.80 6.70 18.76
N ILE A 203 -0.89 7.27 17.99
CA ILE A 203 -1.14 8.40 17.09
C ILE A 203 -0.91 7.98 15.65
N GLY A 204 -1.77 8.39 14.72
CA GLY A 204 -1.55 8.19 13.29
C GLY A 204 -2.80 8.48 12.45
N PRO A 205 -2.76 8.28 11.12
CA PRO A 205 -3.90 8.56 10.24
C PRO A 205 -5.17 7.75 10.55
N GLN A 206 -6.24 8.00 9.79
CA GLN A 206 -7.47 7.22 9.88
C GLN A 206 -7.29 5.86 9.17
N ARG A 207 -7.95 4.80 9.66
CA ARG A 207 -7.97 3.44 9.06
C ARG A 207 -6.62 2.73 8.82
N ILE A 208 -5.53 3.20 9.39
CA ILE A 208 -4.21 2.54 9.35
C ILE A 208 -4.03 1.34 10.31
N GLY A 209 -5.11 0.89 10.96
CA GLY A 209 -5.09 -0.30 11.82
C GLY A 209 -4.81 -0.08 13.31
N LYS A 210 -4.90 1.15 13.85
CA LYS A 210 -4.61 1.41 15.28
C LYS A 210 -5.51 0.63 16.26
N LYS A 211 -6.80 0.50 15.96
CA LYS A 211 -7.74 -0.26 16.82
C LYS A 211 -7.40 -1.76 16.80
N THR A 212 -7.16 -2.28 15.60
CA THR A 212 -6.68 -3.64 15.35
C THR A 212 -5.38 -3.91 16.11
N LEU A 213 -4.41 -2.98 16.06
CA LEU A 213 -3.15 -3.02 16.81
C LEU A 213 -3.37 -3.30 18.30
N VAL A 214 -4.16 -2.44 18.95
CA VAL A 214 -4.45 -2.58 20.38
C VAL A 214 -5.12 -3.90 20.66
N GLN A 215 -6.10 -4.32 19.86
CA GLN A 215 -6.81 -5.55 20.14
C GLN A 215 -5.95 -6.80 20.01
N HIS A 216 -5.08 -6.89 19.00
CA HIS A 216 -4.13 -8.01 18.92
C HIS A 216 -3.09 -7.99 20.04
N ALA A 217 -2.71 -6.80 20.54
CA ALA A 217 -1.86 -6.71 21.70
C ALA A 217 -2.60 -7.19 22.95
N CYS A 218 -3.86 -6.81 23.16
CA CYS A 218 -4.68 -7.24 24.29
C CYS A 218 -5.02 -8.74 24.29
N LEU A 219 -5.15 -9.36 23.11
CA LEU A 219 -5.40 -10.80 22.96
C LEU A 219 -4.13 -11.66 23.06
N ASP A 220 -2.96 -11.05 23.27
CA ASP A 220 -1.70 -11.80 23.35
C ASP A 220 -1.66 -12.65 24.62
N GLU A 221 -1.30 -13.93 24.48
CA GLU A 221 -1.31 -14.92 25.57
C GLU A 221 -0.39 -14.54 26.75
N ARG A 222 0.60 -13.68 26.50
CA ARG A 222 1.50 -13.16 27.52
C ARG A 222 0.82 -12.22 28.52
N ASN A 223 -0.32 -11.63 28.16
CA ASN A 223 -0.99 -10.65 29.00
C ASN A 223 -1.48 -11.32 30.29
N MET A 224 -0.71 -11.12 31.35
CA MET A 224 -1.10 -11.47 32.70
C MET A 224 -1.94 -10.33 33.30
N PRO A 225 -2.76 -10.62 34.33
CA PRO A 225 -3.43 -9.56 35.08
C PRO A 225 -2.39 -8.58 35.64
N ALA A 226 -2.40 -7.35 35.14
CA ALA A 226 -1.50 -6.30 35.56
C ALA A 226 -1.93 -5.72 36.92
N THR A 227 -0.97 -5.23 37.69
CA THR A 227 -1.26 -4.40 38.87
C THR A 227 -1.51 -2.96 38.40
N GLY A 228 -2.76 -2.48 38.53
CA GLY A 228 -3.15 -1.11 38.16
C GLY A 228 -3.98 -1.02 36.87
N ILE A 229 -4.33 0.21 36.49
CA ILE A 229 -5.17 0.49 35.33
C ILE A 229 -4.28 0.91 34.15
N LYS A 230 -4.28 0.11 33.08
CA LYS A 230 -3.61 0.44 31.83
C LYS A 230 -4.62 1.00 30.84
N VAL A 231 -4.43 2.24 30.39
CA VAL A 231 -5.30 2.92 29.44
C VAL A 231 -4.55 3.13 28.13
N VAL A 232 -5.16 2.74 27.00
CA VAL A 232 -4.63 3.02 25.67
C VAL A 232 -5.53 4.05 24.98
N VAL A 233 -4.96 5.19 24.60
CA VAL A 233 -5.68 6.28 23.94
C VAL A 233 -5.30 6.30 22.47
N ILE A 234 -6.28 6.09 21.58
CA ILE A 234 -6.06 6.11 20.13
C ILE A 234 -6.52 7.46 19.56
N GLY A 235 -5.65 8.11 18.78
CA GLY A 235 -5.95 9.42 18.21
C GLY A 235 -5.34 9.64 16.84
N ARG A 236 -5.72 10.77 16.23
CA ARG A 236 -5.25 11.20 14.90
C ARG A 236 -4.21 12.32 14.97
N THR A 237 -4.33 13.19 15.97
CA THR A 237 -3.49 14.38 16.12
C THR A 237 -2.49 14.20 17.25
N GLU A 238 -1.43 14.99 17.20
CA GLU A 238 -0.39 14.97 18.23
C GLU A 238 -0.89 15.46 19.60
N ASP A 239 -2.03 16.15 19.63
CA ASP A 239 -2.66 16.65 20.86
C ASP A 239 -2.95 15.53 21.86
N ILE A 240 -3.16 14.29 21.41
CA ILE A 240 -3.41 13.19 22.35
C ILE A 240 -2.14 12.75 23.09
N ALA A 241 -0.94 13.12 22.61
CA ALA A 241 0.32 12.80 23.28
C ALA A 241 0.39 13.42 24.69
N LYS A 242 -0.26 14.59 24.89
CA LYS A 242 -0.27 15.29 26.18
C LYS A 242 -1.01 14.56 27.29
N PHE A 243 -1.85 13.57 26.94
CA PHE A 243 -2.55 12.73 27.91
C PHE A 243 -1.75 11.48 28.29
N GLY A 244 -0.61 11.22 27.64
CA GLY A 244 0.20 10.04 27.87
C GLY A 244 1.09 10.15 29.11
N THR A 245 1.18 9.08 29.88
CA THR A 245 2.23 8.92 30.91
C THR A 245 3.45 8.18 30.34
N SER A 246 3.31 7.52 29.19
CA SER A 246 4.39 6.85 28.46
C SER A 246 4.65 7.51 27.10
N GLN A 247 5.79 7.16 26.48
CA GLN A 247 6.10 7.65 25.14
C GLN A 247 5.01 7.22 24.13
N PRO A 248 4.51 8.13 23.29
CA PRO A 248 3.46 7.83 22.33
C PRO A 248 3.98 6.98 21.16
N ILE A 249 3.21 5.97 20.76
CA ILE A 249 3.48 5.16 19.58
C ILE A 249 2.90 5.87 18.35
N ARG A 250 3.77 6.17 17.38
CA ARG A 250 3.37 6.84 16.13
C ARG A 250 3.30 5.84 15.00
N VAL A 251 2.08 5.51 14.59
CA VAL A 251 1.78 4.55 13.55
C VAL A 251 1.65 5.30 12.21
N LYS A 252 2.51 4.98 11.26
CA LYS A 252 2.52 5.58 9.92
C LYS A 252 1.81 4.69 8.90
N ARG A 253 1.45 5.22 7.72
CA ARG A 253 1.10 4.36 6.58
C ARG A 253 2.29 3.47 6.24
N LEU A 254 2.02 2.28 5.69
CA LEU A 254 3.08 1.39 5.21
C LEU A 254 3.89 2.11 4.13
N SER A 255 5.19 1.81 4.04
CA SER A 255 5.99 2.26 2.90
C SER A 255 5.46 1.65 1.59
N GLU A 256 5.87 2.17 0.44
CA GLU A 256 5.47 1.60 -0.85
C GLU A 256 5.89 0.13 -0.97
N GLU A 257 7.08 -0.18 -0.47
CA GLU A 257 7.69 -1.51 -0.50
C GLU A 257 6.98 -2.49 0.43
N GLU A 258 6.66 -2.05 1.65
CA GLU A 258 5.85 -2.82 2.60
C GLU A 258 4.43 -3.06 2.07
N TYR A 259 3.81 -2.03 1.51
CA TYR A 259 2.45 -2.10 0.98
C TYR A 259 2.39 -2.97 -0.28
N TRP A 260 3.39 -2.92 -1.14
CA TRP A 260 3.51 -3.85 -2.27
C TRP A 260 3.55 -5.29 -1.79
N TYR A 261 4.40 -5.60 -0.80
CA TYR A 261 4.50 -6.96 -0.26
C TYR A 261 3.14 -7.43 0.30
N TYR A 262 2.46 -6.58 1.07
CA TYR A 262 1.12 -6.83 1.59
C TYR A 262 0.10 -7.10 0.47
N PHE A 263 -0.01 -6.17 -0.48
CA PHE A 263 -1.00 -6.25 -1.55
C PHE A 263 -0.74 -7.41 -2.51
N LYS A 264 0.52 -7.68 -2.86
CA LYS A 264 0.90 -8.82 -3.70
C LYS A 264 0.33 -10.12 -3.11
N ALA A 265 0.50 -10.33 -1.81
CA ALA A 265 0.04 -11.56 -1.20
C ALA A 265 -1.49 -11.65 -1.07
N LEU A 266 -2.18 -10.51 -0.87
CA LEU A 266 -3.65 -10.47 -0.93
C LEU A 266 -4.21 -10.80 -2.32
N ALA A 267 -3.63 -10.18 -3.36
CA ALA A 267 -4.13 -10.25 -4.73
C ALA A 267 -3.85 -11.60 -5.40
N PHE A 268 -2.74 -12.26 -5.05
CA PHE A 268 -2.36 -13.55 -5.62
C PHE A 268 -2.79 -14.74 -4.73
N GLY A 269 -2.89 -14.57 -3.42
CA GLY A 269 -3.19 -15.68 -2.51
C GLY A 269 -2.17 -16.80 -2.65
N SER A 270 -2.60 -17.98 -3.13
CA SER A 270 -1.73 -19.14 -3.39
C SER A 270 -1.15 -19.19 -4.80
N MET A 271 -1.55 -18.27 -5.70
CA MET A 271 -0.97 -18.20 -7.05
C MET A 271 0.47 -17.67 -6.98
N ASP A 272 1.37 -18.26 -7.76
CA ASP A 272 2.73 -17.75 -7.88
C ASP A 272 2.78 -16.53 -8.83
N PRO A 273 3.17 -15.33 -8.34
CA PRO A 273 3.34 -14.16 -9.21
C PRO A 273 4.40 -14.33 -10.30
N ASP A 274 5.41 -15.19 -10.08
CA ASP A 274 6.50 -15.42 -11.05
C ASP A 274 5.99 -16.18 -12.29
N GLU A 275 4.95 -17.01 -12.15
CA GLU A 275 4.26 -17.69 -13.27
C GLU A 275 3.31 -16.74 -14.05
N HIS A 276 3.00 -15.58 -13.47
CA HIS A 276 2.05 -14.61 -14.02
C HIS A 276 2.61 -13.17 -14.10
N PRO A 277 3.74 -12.93 -14.79
CA PRO A 277 4.47 -11.66 -14.74
C PRO A 277 3.66 -10.44 -15.22
N LYS A 278 2.72 -10.64 -16.15
CA LYS A 278 1.79 -9.57 -16.60
C LYS A 278 0.83 -9.15 -15.48
N LEU A 279 0.25 -10.11 -14.77
CA LEU A 279 -0.60 -9.82 -13.61
C LEU A 279 0.21 -9.16 -12.50
N ALA A 280 1.43 -9.64 -12.26
CA ALA A 280 2.30 -9.09 -11.22
C ALA A 280 2.66 -7.62 -11.51
N SER A 281 2.94 -7.29 -12.78
CA SER A 281 3.17 -5.92 -13.22
C SER A 281 1.94 -5.02 -13.04
N LEU A 282 0.73 -5.54 -13.32
CA LEU A 282 -0.53 -4.82 -13.07
C LEU A 282 -0.79 -4.62 -11.57
N ALA A 283 -0.59 -5.65 -10.75
CA ALA A 283 -0.73 -5.55 -9.30
C ALA A 283 0.25 -4.54 -8.69
N MET A 284 1.49 -4.48 -9.18
CA MET A 284 2.45 -3.49 -8.69
C MET A 284 1.95 -2.07 -8.96
N GLN A 285 1.43 -1.81 -10.16
CA GLN A 285 0.80 -0.52 -10.50
C GLN A 285 -0.43 -0.24 -9.64
N LEU A 286 -1.32 -1.23 -9.46
CA LEU A 286 -2.51 -1.11 -8.60
C LEU A 286 -2.14 -0.76 -7.16
N SER A 287 -1.06 -1.35 -6.63
CA SER A 287 -0.57 -1.05 -5.28
C SER A 287 -0.17 0.43 -5.14
N THR A 288 0.49 0.99 -6.16
CA THR A 288 0.83 2.42 -6.18
C THR A 288 -0.41 3.30 -6.25
N GLU A 289 -1.41 2.96 -7.06
CA GLU A 289 -2.65 3.75 -7.18
C GLU A 289 -3.50 3.74 -5.89
N MET A 290 -3.41 2.69 -5.06
CA MET A 290 -4.15 2.63 -3.79
C MET A 290 -3.47 3.34 -2.63
N ASN A 291 -2.24 3.84 -2.81
CA ASN A 291 -1.53 4.73 -1.88
C ASN A 291 -1.57 4.29 -0.39
N GLY A 292 -1.35 3.00 -0.12
CA GLY A 292 -1.30 2.50 1.26
C GLY A 292 -2.65 2.18 1.92
N SER A 293 -3.75 2.19 1.17
CA SER A 293 -5.10 1.92 1.69
C SER A 293 -5.29 0.45 2.08
N PHE A 294 -5.38 0.14 3.37
CA PHE A 294 -5.70 -1.23 3.82
C PHE A 294 -7.07 -1.70 3.33
N LEU A 295 -8.08 -0.83 3.38
CA LEU A 295 -9.43 -1.16 2.94
C LEU A 295 -9.46 -1.39 1.42
N GLY A 296 -8.78 -0.52 0.65
CA GLY A 296 -8.64 -0.68 -0.80
C GLY A 296 -7.90 -1.97 -1.16
N ALA A 297 -6.77 -2.24 -0.53
CA ALA A 297 -5.99 -3.46 -0.74
C ALA A 297 -6.82 -4.72 -0.50
N THR A 298 -7.60 -4.80 0.59
CA THR A 298 -8.39 -5.99 0.87
C THR A 298 -9.58 -6.12 -0.08
N MET A 299 -10.28 -5.02 -0.36
CA MET A 299 -11.42 -5.03 -1.31
C MET A 299 -10.97 -5.45 -2.72
N PHE A 300 -9.94 -4.80 -3.28
CA PHE A 300 -9.46 -5.12 -4.61
C PHE A 300 -8.66 -6.43 -4.64
N GLY A 301 -7.90 -6.75 -3.60
CA GLY A 301 -7.15 -8.00 -3.51
C GLY A 301 -8.06 -9.23 -3.58
N GLU A 302 -9.16 -9.25 -2.83
CA GLU A 302 -10.18 -10.31 -2.91
C GLU A 302 -10.82 -10.40 -4.30
N LEU A 303 -11.16 -9.25 -4.89
CA LEU A 303 -11.79 -9.17 -6.20
C LEU A 303 -10.87 -9.70 -7.32
N LEU A 304 -9.61 -9.28 -7.31
CA LEU A 304 -8.59 -9.63 -8.31
C LEU A 304 -8.19 -11.11 -8.19
N ARG A 305 -8.03 -11.62 -6.97
CA ARG A 305 -7.77 -13.04 -6.69
C ARG A 305 -8.89 -13.95 -7.19
N ALA A 306 -10.15 -13.50 -7.08
CA ALA A 306 -11.30 -14.24 -7.56
C ALA A 306 -11.43 -14.26 -9.10
N ASN A 307 -10.73 -13.37 -9.81
CA ASN A 307 -10.76 -13.29 -11.26
C ASN A 307 -9.35 -12.97 -11.81
N PRO A 308 -8.49 -13.98 -12.00
CA PRO A 308 -7.10 -13.82 -12.47
C PRO A 308 -7.01 -13.57 -13.98
N ASN A 309 -7.95 -12.81 -14.54
CA ASN A 309 -7.94 -12.40 -15.95
C ASN A 309 -7.19 -11.07 -16.13
N THR A 310 -6.20 -11.03 -17.01
CA THR A 310 -5.38 -9.83 -17.27
C THR A 310 -6.20 -8.61 -17.71
N GLN A 311 -7.23 -8.79 -18.53
CA GLN A 311 -8.08 -7.68 -18.98
C GLN A 311 -8.93 -7.13 -17.84
N PHE A 312 -9.41 -8.01 -16.95
CA PHE A 312 -10.11 -7.60 -15.74
C PHE A 312 -9.21 -6.74 -14.84
N TRP A 313 -7.99 -7.19 -14.56
CA TRP A 313 -7.01 -6.43 -13.75
C TRP A 313 -6.66 -5.09 -14.40
N LYS A 314 -6.50 -5.06 -15.73
CA LYS A 314 -6.26 -3.82 -16.50
C LYS A 314 -7.44 -2.84 -16.37
N ARG A 315 -8.69 -3.32 -16.44
CA ARG A 315 -9.89 -2.48 -16.24
C ARG A 315 -9.93 -1.87 -14.84
N ILE A 316 -9.65 -2.65 -13.78
CA ILE A 316 -9.59 -2.14 -12.41
C ILE A 316 -8.48 -1.08 -12.26
N LEU A 317 -7.32 -1.30 -12.88
CA LEU A 317 -6.22 -0.32 -12.86
C LEU A 317 -6.62 0.99 -13.55
N LEU A 318 -7.28 0.91 -14.70
CA LEU A 318 -7.78 2.09 -15.41
C LEU A 318 -8.84 2.84 -14.60
N PHE A 319 -9.76 2.10 -13.96
CA PHE A 319 -10.76 2.66 -13.03
C PHE A 319 -10.09 3.47 -11.91
N LEU A 320 -9.09 2.89 -11.23
CA LEU A 320 -8.40 3.57 -10.12
C LEU A 320 -7.62 4.80 -10.59
N ARG A 321 -6.94 4.71 -11.74
CA ARG A 321 -6.23 5.85 -12.34
C ARG A 321 -7.14 7.00 -12.69
N GLU A 322 -8.28 6.69 -13.29
CA GLU A 322 -9.26 7.71 -13.65
C GLU A 322 -9.83 8.37 -12.40
N LEU A 323 -10.14 7.60 -11.37
CA LEU A 323 -10.59 8.10 -10.09
C LEU A 323 -9.54 9.03 -9.45
N ALA A 324 -8.29 8.58 -9.36
CA ALA A 324 -7.19 9.37 -8.82
C ALA A 324 -6.99 10.66 -9.62
N ARG A 325 -6.94 10.58 -10.95
CA ARG A 325 -6.79 11.73 -11.83
C ARG A 325 -7.93 12.74 -11.66
N LYS A 326 -9.18 12.29 -11.59
CA LYS A 326 -10.36 13.14 -11.42
C LYS A 326 -10.30 13.95 -10.13
N HIS A 327 -9.95 13.30 -9.01
CA HIS A 327 -9.91 13.96 -7.70
C HIS A 327 -8.65 14.80 -7.51
N LEU A 328 -7.50 14.39 -8.06
CA LEU A 328 -6.29 15.21 -8.07
C LEU A 328 -6.47 16.48 -8.90
N THR A 329 -7.16 16.41 -10.04
CA THR A 329 -7.39 17.59 -10.89
C THR A 329 -8.46 18.54 -10.35
N SER A 330 -9.48 18.04 -9.66
CA SER A 330 -10.58 18.86 -9.14
C SER A 330 -10.35 19.37 -7.72
N SER A 331 -9.79 18.55 -6.83
CA SER A 331 -9.62 18.85 -5.40
C SER A 331 -8.15 18.94 -4.95
N GLY A 332 -7.20 18.46 -5.77
CA GLY A 332 -5.79 18.35 -5.39
C GLY A 332 -5.49 17.21 -4.41
N LEU A 333 -6.49 16.41 -4.03
CA LEU A 333 -6.35 15.32 -3.06
C LEU A 333 -6.54 13.95 -3.72
N HIS A 334 -5.83 12.95 -3.20
CA HIS A 334 -6.03 11.56 -3.58
C HIS A 334 -7.38 11.06 -3.03
N PRO A 335 -8.11 10.16 -3.72
CA PRO A 335 -9.37 9.59 -3.23
C PRO A 335 -9.28 9.01 -1.80
N GLU A 336 -8.17 8.34 -1.46
CA GLU A 336 -7.97 7.84 -0.10
C GLU A 336 -7.92 8.97 0.94
N ASP A 337 -7.26 10.10 0.64
CA ASP A 337 -7.20 11.23 1.57
C ASP A 337 -8.59 11.90 1.71
N LEU A 338 -9.44 11.85 0.68
CA LEU A 338 -10.83 12.28 0.76
C LEU A 338 -11.64 11.36 1.68
N PHE A 339 -11.50 10.04 1.53
CA PHE A 339 -12.14 9.05 2.41
C PHE A 339 -11.69 9.15 3.87
N GLU A 340 -10.41 9.50 4.12
CA GLU A 340 -9.91 9.76 5.48
C GLU A 340 -10.53 11.03 6.08
N ARG A 341 -10.85 12.03 5.27
CA ARG A 341 -11.47 13.29 5.70
C ARG A 341 -13.01 13.23 5.70
N ASN A 342 -13.60 12.08 5.37
CA ASN A 342 -15.03 11.91 5.13
C ASN A 342 -15.59 12.92 4.10
N ILE A 343 -14.78 13.30 3.11
CA ILE A 343 -15.21 14.14 2.00
C ILE A 343 -15.80 13.23 0.92
N PRO A 344 -16.97 13.55 0.33
CA PRO A 344 -17.57 12.72 -0.70
C PRO A 344 -16.69 12.52 -1.94
N VAL A 345 -16.58 11.27 -2.37
CA VAL A 345 -15.82 10.83 -3.54
C VAL A 345 -16.76 10.56 -4.69
N ASP A 346 -16.56 11.28 -5.79
CA ASP A 346 -17.34 11.17 -7.01
C ASP A 346 -16.83 10.01 -7.89
N LEU A 347 -17.58 8.90 -7.91
CA LEU A 347 -17.35 7.73 -8.77
C LEU A 347 -18.08 7.82 -10.13
N SER A 348 -18.71 8.95 -10.46
CA SER A 348 -19.40 9.13 -11.74
C SER A 348 -18.47 9.03 -12.95
N ARG A 349 -19.03 8.48 -14.04
CA ARG A 349 -18.36 8.24 -15.34
C ARG A 349 -17.19 7.27 -15.31
N ILE A 350 -17.07 6.46 -14.27
CA ILE A 350 -16.05 5.41 -14.22
C ILE A 350 -16.72 4.09 -14.57
N ALA A 351 -16.23 3.41 -15.60
CA ALA A 351 -16.83 2.18 -16.09
C ALA A 351 -16.84 1.10 -14.99
N VAL A 352 -18.04 0.67 -14.58
CA VAL A 352 -18.23 -0.64 -13.93
C VAL A 352 -17.78 -1.71 -14.92
N VAL A 353 -17.24 -2.82 -14.43
CA VAL A 353 -16.58 -3.84 -15.28
C VAL A 353 -17.50 -4.35 -16.41
N ASP A 354 -18.82 -4.22 -16.28
CA ASP A 354 -19.82 -4.68 -17.26
C ASP A 354 -20.49 -3.57 -18.10
N GLY A 355 -19.95 -2.34 -18.10
CA GLY A 355 -20.36 -1.29 -19.05
C GLY A 355 -21.66 -0.54 -18.70
N GLN A 356 -22.36 -0.88 -17.62
CA GLN A 356 -23.41 -0.01 -17.08
C GLN A 356 -22.78 1.20 -16.39
N VAL A 357 -22.99 2.39 -16.95
CA VAL A 357 -22.52 3.66 -16.38
C VAL A 357 -23.60 4.20 -15.47
N GLN A 358 -23.39 4.07 -14.16
CA GLN A 358 -24.21 4.74 -13.17
C GLN A 358 -23.34 5.63 -12.29
N ASP A 359 -23.82 6.86 -12.12
CA ASP A 359 -23.07 7.92 -11.48
C ASP A 359 -23.31 7.90 -9.97
N PHE A 360 -22.26 7.68 -9.17
CA PHE A 360 -22.35 7.57 -7.72
C PHE A 360 -21.49 8.61 -7.00
N MET A 361 -22.04 9.17 -5.93
CA MET A 361 -21.27 9.77 -4.83
C MET A 361 -21.10 8.75 -3.72
N VAL A 362 -19.87 8.64 -3.22
CA VAL A 362 -19.50 7.66 -2.19
C VAL A 362 -18.89 8.39 -1.01
N TYR A 363 -19.46 8.20 0.18
CA TYR A 363 -19.08 8.93 1.38
C TYR A 363 -19.45 8.17 2.65
N ASP A 364 -19.14 8.76 3.81
CA ASP A 364 -19.55 8.27 5.12
C ASP A 364 -19.16 6.80 5.35
N VAL A 365 -17.85 6.54 5.28
CA VAL A 365 -17.31 5.22 5.53
C VAL A 365 -17.36 4.92 7.03
N ARG A 366 -18.40 4.20 7.43
CA ARG A 366 -18.73 3.77 8.79
C ARG A 366 -18.05 2.45 9.15
N VAL A 367 -17.79 2.28 10.44
CA VAL A 367 -17.22 1.05 11.00
C VAL A 367 -18.20 0.54 12.05
N ALA A 368 -18.82 -0.60 11.75
CA ALA A 368 -19.75 -1.28 12.64
C ALA A 368 -19.07 -2.42 13.41
N GLY A 369 -19.50 -2.64 14.65
CA GLY A 369 -19.07 -3.77 15.47
C GLY A 369 -19.58 -5.12 14.94
N PRO A 370 -19.07 -6.26 15.44
CA PRO A 370 -19.53 -7.59 15.03
C PRO A 370 -20.95 -7.92 15.49
N ALA A 371 -21.45 -7.24 16.53
CA ALA A 371 -22.79 -7.44 17.10
C ALA A 371 -23.84 -6.40 16.66
N GLU A 372 -23.48 -5.49 15.76
CA GLU A 372 -24.37 -4.40 15.34
C GLU A 372 -25.24 -4.79 14.13
N GLY A 373 -26.56 -4.89 14.36
CA GLY A 373 -27.63 -4.73 13.37
C GLY A 373 -27.67 -5.69 12.16
N GLU A 374 -28.70 -5.51 11.32
CA GLU A 374 -28.75 -6.15 9.99
C GLU A 374 -27.76 -5.42 9.07
N LEU A 375 -26.75 -6.14 8.58
CA LEU A 375 -25.76 -5.59 7.66
C LEU A 375 -26.37 -5.41 6.25
N PRO A 376 -25.88 -4.43 5.46
CA PRO A 376 -26.28 -4.32 4.07
C PRO A 376 -26.02 -5.62 3.30
N LYS A 377 -27.00 -6.05 2.51
CA LYS A 377 -26.89 -7.24 1.65
C LYS A 377 -26.00 -6.97 0.43
N LEU A 378 -26.03 -5.72 -0.06
CA LEU A 378 -25.26 -5.28 -1.21
C LEU A 378 -23.79 -5.10 -0.85
N THR A 379 -22.90 -5.65 -1.67
CA THR A 379 -21.45 -5.60 -1.44
C THR A 379 -20.72 -4.74 -2.47
N SER A 380 -19.50 -4.31 -2.14
CA SER A 380 -18.62 -3.60 -3.10
C SER A 380 -18.36 -4.43 -4.37
N ARG A 381 -18.34 -5.76 -4.24
CA ARG A 381 -18.24 -6.68 -5.38
C ARG A 381 -19.44 -6.57 -6.30
N ASP A 382 -20.65 -6.52 -5.75
CA ASP A 382 -21.88 -6.37 -6.54
C ASP A 382 -21.87 -5.05 -7.30
N ILE A 383 -21.46 -3.95 -6.64
CA ILE A 383 -21.32 -2.64 -7.31
C ILE A 383 -20.30 -2.68 -8.45
N LEU A 384 -19.12 -3.27 -8.24
CA LEU A 384 -18.04 -3.29 -9.22
C LEU A 384 -18.26 -4.28 -10.38
N LEU A 385 -19.05 -5.32 -10.16
CA LEU A 385 -19.36 -6.36 -11.15
C LEU A 385 -20.76 -6.20 -11.79
N GLY A 386 -21.52 -5.16 -11.46
CA GLY A 386 -22.83 -4.89 -12.07
C GLY A 386 -23.97 -5.76 -11.54
N GLY A 387 -23.96 -6.08 -10.25
CA GLY A 387 -25.09 -6.73 -9.56
C GLY A 387 -26.31 -5.81 -9.43
N ASP A 388 -27.40 -6.36 -8.87
CA ASP A 388 -28.68 -5.66 -8.76
C ASP A 388 -28.60 -4.45 -7.81
N ILE A 389 -28.49 -3.25 -8.39
CA ILE A 389 -28.41 -2.00 -7.64
C ILE A 389 -29.82 -1.61 -7.16
N PRO A 390 -30.01 -1.30 -5.86
CA PRO A 390 -31.30 -0.91 -5.30
C PRO A 390 -31.92 0.27 -6.06
N VAL A 391 -33.25 0.38 -6.08
CA VAL A 391 -33.95 1.47 -6.80
C VAL A 391 -33.72 2.81 -6.12
N GLU A 392 -33.55 2.81 -4.81
CA GLU A 392 -33.34 3.96 -3.95
C GLU A 392 -32.19 4.87 -4.44
N ASP A 393 -32.36 6.18 -4.24
CA ASP A 393 -31.34 7.19 -4.57
C ASP A 393 -30.11 7.07 -3.66
N LYS A 394 -30.28 6.52 -2.45
CA LYS A 394 -29.22 6.38 -1.45
C LYS A 394 -29.32 5.02 -0.77
N PHE A 395 -28.21 4.31 -0.66
CA PHE A 395 -28.16 2.98 -0.06
C PHE A 395 -26.78 2.70 0.55
N ASP A 396 -26.77 1.76 1.50
CA ASP A 396 -25.55 1.34 2.18
C ASP A 396 -24.95 0.11 1.50
N VAL A 397 -23.63 0.08 1.40
CA VAL A 397 -22.85 -1.01 0.80
C VAL A 397 -21.89 -1.56 1.83
N LEU A 398 -21.89 -2.88 2.01
CA LEU A 398 -20.88 -3.57 2.79
C LEU A 398 -19.59 -3.69 1.96
N VAL A 399 -18.58 -2.92 2.32
CA VAL A 399 -17.32 -2.86 1.57
C VAL A 399 -16.36 -3.95 1.97
N TRP A 400 -16.27 -4.25 3.27
CA TRP A 400 -15.39 -5.30 3.78
C TRP A 400 -15.81 -5.81 5.16
N ARG A 401 -15.60 -7.10 5.41
CA ARG A 401 -15.70 -7.73 6.73
C ARG A 401 -14.31 -8.11 7.22
N SER A 402 -13.87 -7.48 8.30
CA SER A 402 -12.55 -7.75 8.86
C SER A 402 -12.48 -9.18 9.37
N ARG A 403 -11.51 -9.95 8.88
CA ARG A 403 -11.19 -11.30 9.41
C ARG A 403 -10.20 -11.26 10.58
N ILE A 404 -9.75 -10.06 10.93
CA ILE A 404 -8.90 -9.79 12.08
C ILE A 404 -9.65 -9.01 13.15
N PRO A 405 -9.40 -9.24 14.45
CA PRO A 405 -9.92 -8.44 15.55
C PRO A 405 -9.79 -6.92 15.27
N PRO A 406 -10.84 -6.10 15.43
CA PRO A 406 -12.10 -6.37 16.15
C PRO A 406 -13.20 -7.11 15.40
N TYR A 407 -12.90 -7.66 14.22
CA TYR A 407 -13.91 -8.21 13.32
C TYR A 407 -14.97 -7.17 12.92
N CYS A 408 -14.51 -5.93 12.71
CA CYS A 408 -15.36 -4.82 12.29
C CYS A 408 -15.91 -5.04 10.87
N ASN A 409 -17.11 -4.49 10.64
CA ASN A 409 -17.73 -4.37 9.33
C ASN A 409 -17.53 -2.94 8.81
N TYR A 410 -17.09 -2.79 7.56
CA TYR A 410 -16.91 -1.49 6.92
C TYR A 410 -18.05 -1.24 5.95
N ILE A 411 -18.82 -0.20 6.23
CA ILE A 411 -20.03 0.16 5.48
C ILE A 411 -19.80 1.53 4.85
N VAL A 412 -20.23 1.68 3.61
CA VAL A 412 -20.08 2.93 2.87
C VAL A 412 -21.41 3.32 2.25
N THR A 413 -21.70 4.61 2.31
CA THR A 413 -22.91 5.18 1.76
C THR A 413 -22.71 5.51 0.29
N TYR A 414 -23.58 4.97 -0.57
CA TYR A 414 -23.66 5.29 -1.99
C TYR A 414 -24.89 6.14 -2.25
N GLU A 415 -24.73 7.17 -3.07
CA GLU A 415 -25.82 8.03 -3.51
C GLU A 415 -25.76 8.21 -5.03
N LYS A 416 -26.86 7.88 -5.71
CA LYS A 416 -27.00 8.05 -7.15
C LYS A 416 -27.04 9.53 -7.51
N GLN A 417 -26.20 9.95 -8.44
CA GLN A 417 -26.32 11.28 -9.01
C GLN A 417 -27.43 11.31 -10.06
N LYS A 418 -28.29 12.32 -9.97
CA LYS A 418 -29.26 12.61 -11.02
C LYS A 418 -28.52 13.10 -12.27
N PRO A 419 -28.89 12.64 -13.47
CA PRO A 419 -28.25 13.09 -14.70
C PRO A 419 -28.34 14.61 -14.81
N ARG A 420 -27.19 15.27 -14.96
CA ARG A 420 -27.14 16.73 -15.15
C ARG A 420 -27.86 17.06 -16.47
N ARG A 421 -29.06 17.65 -16.39
CA ARG A 421 -29.73 18.24 -17.56
C ARG A 421 -28.82 19.34 -18.11
N MET A 422 -28.17 19.10 -19.25
CA MET A 422 -27.58 20.19 -20.04
C MET A 422 -28.74 21.05 -20.56
N VAL A 423 -28.94 22.21 -19.95
CA VAL A 423 -29.79 23.26 -20.53
C VAL A 423 -29.06 23.77 -21.77
N GLY A 424 -29.40 23.22 -22.93
CA GLY A 424 -28.96 23.74 -24.20
C GLY A 424 -29.45 25.18 -24.31
N LYS A 425 -28.52 26.15 -24.28
CA LYS A 425 -28.82 27.50 -24.74
C LYS A 425 -29.27 27.37 -26.20
N ARG A 426 -30.57 27.50 -26.44
CA ARG A 426 -31.10 27.77 -27.78
C ARG A 426 -30.48 29.08 -28.24
N ASN A 427 -29.48 29.01 -29.10
CA ASN A 427 -29.08 30.16 -29.89
C ASN A 427 -30.21 30.38 -30.91
N THR A 428 -31.13 31.27 -30.56
CA THR A 428 -32.08 31.84 -31.51
C THR A 428 -31.27 32.67 -32.50
N ILE A 429 -31.10 32.14 -33.72
CA ILE A 429 -30.62 32.89 -34.87
C ILE A 429 -31.75 33.83 -35.27
N TYR A 430 -31.54 35.13 -35.17
CA TYR A 430 -32.38 36.10 -35.86
C TYR A 430 -31.81 36.29 -37.27
N LEU A 431 -32.62 35.93 -38.27
CA LEU A 431 -32.41 36.23 -39.69
C LEU A 431 -32.58 37.73 -39.94
#